data_AF-A0A0C9ZTH2-F1
#
_entry.id   AF-A0A0C9ZTH2-F1
#
_cell.length_a   1.000
_cell.length_b   1.000
_cell.length_c   1.000
_cell.angle_alpha   90.00
_cell.angle_beta   90.00
_cell.angle_gamma   90.00
#
_symmetry.space_group_name_H-M   'P 1'
#
loop_
_entity.id
_entity.type
_entity.pdbx_description
1 polymer ?
#
loop_
_entity_poly.entity_id
_entity_poly.type
_entity_poly.pdbx_seq_one_letter_code
_entity_poly.pdbx_strand_id
1 'polypeptide(L)'
;NLARAKVHIPLTLLTNVALRKMHEDPGCVKLKKGLVLNDPKMIVMDTSVGFPLESTITADVFFEAQSNFLKLLELIADDIVVNRFIGHRTFCMSRDEYTSNFSAVLKFDIETRRRFFNTGIFLDPDTYRERWSEVKIDARLDRDRGGNAGGRFAPYPSRKPDAPPGGAGPSNDGKPFRRGKGDTSTDNLLCVICGRTGHKSSGCTHTQTCKGTIPVCMSQDNKIVLKATKEIVCISYNLGRCPARHGPEILHVCSQCGSAAHG
;
A
#
# COMPACT_ATOMS: atom_id res chain seq x y z
N ASN A 1 -23.46 -11.09 8.35
CA ASN A 1 -22.31 -11.76 8.99
C ASN A 1 -21.07 -10.89 9.12
N LEU A 2 -20.55 -10.25 8.05
CA LEU A 2 -19.31 -9.44 8.14
C LEU A 2 -19.38 -8.29 9.15
N ALA A 3 -20.47 -7.53 9.12
CA ALA A 3 -20.64 -6.37 9.98
C ALA A 3 -20.69 -6.74 11.48
N ARG A 4 -21.48 -7.77 11.82
CA ARG A 4 -21.54 -8.35 13.18
C ARG A 4 -20.20 -8.96 13.62
N ALA A 5 -19.43 -9.48 12.67
CA ALA A 5 -18.08 -10.01 12.89
C ALA A 5 -17.02 -8.92 13.07
N LYS A 6 -17.38 -7.62 12.95
CA LYS A 6 -16.46 -6.49 12.93
C LYS A 6 -15.35 -6.68 11.88
N VAL A 7 -15.72 -7.24 10.74
CA VAL A 7 -14.84 -7.41 9.58
C VAL A 7 -15.20 -6.36 8.54
N HIS A 8 -14.18 -5.78 7.92
CA HIS A 8 -14.35 -4.84 6.80
C HIS A 8 -15.34 -5.37 5.77
N ILE A 9 -16.29 -4.51 5.38
CA ILE A 9 -17.32 -4.82 4.38
C ILE A 9 -16.96 -4.08 3.09
N PRO A 10 -16.52 -4.80 2.04
CA PRO A 10 -16.23 -4.16 0.77
C PRO A 10 -17.49 -3.56 0.15
N LEU A 11 -17.38 -2.33 -0.38
CA LEU A 11 -18.46 -1.66 -1.09
C LEU A 11 -18.93 -2.43 -2.33
N THR A 12 -18.08 -3.29 -2.92
CA THR A 12 -18.49 -4.14 -4.05
C THR A 12 -19.62 -5.09 -3.70
N LEU A 13 -19.78 -5.46 -2.42
CA LEU A 13 -20.90 -6.26 -1.93
C LEU A 13 -22.20 -5.46 -1.75
N LEU A 14 -22.10 -4.14 -1.74
CA LEU A 14 -23.19 -3.21 -1.43
C LEU A 14 -23.66 -2.43 -2.67
N THR A 15 -23.18 -2.82 -3.84
CA THR A 15 -23.75 -2.37 -5.11
C THR A 15 -25.13 -3.01 -5.31
N ASN A 16 -26.04 -2.32 -5.97
CA ASN A 16 -27.36 -2.81 -6.38
C ASN A 16 -27.24 -4.10 -7.20
N VAL A 17 -26.22 -4.20 -8.05
CA VAL A 17 -25.91 -5.42 -8.82
C VAL A 17 -25.57 -6.58 -7.88
N ALA A 18 -24.69 -6.36 -6.90
CA ALA A 18 -24.32 -7.39 -5.93
C ALA A 18 -25.49 -7.76 -5.02
N LEU A 19 -26.25 -6.79 -4.53
CA LEU A 19 -27.43 -7.01 -3.68
C LEU A 19 -28.50 -7.83 -4.42
N ARG A 20 -28.77 -7.49 -5.69
CA ARG A 20 -29.69 -8.27 -6.53
C ARG A 20 -29.19 -9.68 -6.77
N LYS A 21 -27.90 -9.84 -7.11
CA LYS A 21 -27.28 -11.15 -7.31
C LYS A 21 -27.39 -12.02 -6.05
N MET A 22 -27.14 -11.46 -4.86
CA MET A 22 -27.30 -12.19 -3.60
C MET A 22 -28.75 -12.56 -3.29
N HIS A 23 -29.71 -11.74 -3.73
CA HIS A 23 -31.13 -12.03 -3.57
C HIS A 23 -31.62 -13.11 -4.55
N GLU A 24 -31.22 -13.04 -5.82
CA GLU A 24 -31.62 -13.97 -6.88
C GLU A 24 -30.89 -15.31 -6.80
N ASP A 25 -29.61 -15.31 -6.42
CA ASP A 25 -28.79 -16.50 -6.22
C ASP A 25 -28.07 -16.45 -4.86
N PRO A 26 -28.72 -16.91 -3.78
CA PRO A 26 -28.08 -17.01 -2.47
C PRO A 26 -26.81 -17.89 -2.46
N GLY A 27 -26.67 -18.82 -3.43
CA GLY A 27 -25.52 -19.71 -3.57
C GLY A 27 -24.24 -19.01 -4.02
N CYS A 28 -24.34 -17.77 -4.52
CA CYS A 28 -23.18 -16.94 -4.87
C CYS A 28 -22.40 -16.45 -3.63
N VAL A 29 -23.03 -16.43 -2.45
CA VAL A 29 -22.40 -16.07 -1.18
C VAL A 29 -21.62 -17.26 -0.64
N LYS A 30 -20.30 -17.24 -0.83
CA LYS A 30 -19.42 -18.24 -0.20
C LYS A 30 -19.09 -17.82 1.23
N LEU A 31 -18.94 -18.82 2.09
CA LEU A 31 -18.58 -18.64 3.49
C LEU A 31 -17.20 -19.25 3.74
N LYS A 32 -16.41 -18.60 4.59
CA LYS A 32 -15.13 -19.12 5.07
C LYS A 32 -15.02 -18.98 6.58
N LYS A 33 -14.17 -19.79 7.19
CA LYS A 33 -13.77 -19.57 8.59
C LYS A 33 -12.97 -18.28 8.65
N GLY A 34 -13.49 -17.28 9.36
CA GLY A 34 -12.86 -16.00 9.56
C GLY A 34 -11.86 -16.08 10.71
N LEU A 35 -10.66 -15.58 10.49
CA LEU A 35 -9.75 -15.19 11.57
C LEU A 35 -10.26 -13.88 12.18
N VAL A 36 -11.34 -13.95 12.94
CA VAL A 36 -11.78 -12.84 13.78
C VAL A 36 -11.01 -12.94 15.09
N LEU A 37 -10.36 -11.85 15.51
CA LEU A 37 -9.48 -11.81 16.69
C LEU A 37 -10.12 -12.42 17.96
N ASN A 38 -11.44 -12.33 18.08
CA ASN A 38 -12.19 -12.77 19.26
C ASN A 38 -12.93 -14.10 19.07
N ASP A 39 -13.03 -14.62 17.84
CA ASP A 39 -13.68 -15.90 17.55
C ASP A 39 -13.11 -16.51 16.25
N PRO A 40 -12.07 -17.36 16.35
CA PRO A 40 -11.45 -18.02 15.20
C PRO A 40 -12.37 -19.01 14.47
N LYS A 41 -13.52 -19.35 15.06
CA LYS A 41 -14.51 -20.27 14.47
C LYS A 41 -15.66 -19.52 13.79
N MET A 42 -15.68 -18.19 13.86
CA MET A 42 -16.74 -17.39 13.25
C MET A 42 -16.76 -17.59 11.73
N ILE A 43 -17.92 -17.96 11.22
CA ILE A 43 -18.14 -18.12 9.78
C ILE A 43 -18.46 -16.75 9.18
N VAL A 44 -17.60 -16.28 8.29
CA VAL A 44 -17.72 -14.98 7.63
C VAL A 44 -17.92 -15.16 6.13
N MET A 45 -18.50 -14.15 5.48
CA MET A 45 -18.62 -14.15 4.02
C MET A 45 -17.23 -14.06 3.39
N ASP A 46 -16.98 -14.89 2.38
CA ASP A 46 -15.76 -14.83 1.60
C ASP A 46 -15.87 -13.75 0.53
N THR A 47 -15.15 -12.65 0.74
CA THR A 47 -15.14 -11.51 -0.17
C THR A 47 -14.12 -11.65 -1.31
N SER A 48 -13.35 -12.75 -1.36
CA SER A 48 -12.37 -12.99 -2.42
C SER A 48 -12.93 -13.72 -3.65
N VAL A 49 -14.13 -14.29 -3.54
CA VAL A 49 -14.73 -15.11 -4.59
C VAL A 49 -16.10 -14.54 -4.97
N GLY A 50 -16.33 -14.33 -6.27
CA GLY A 50 -17.66 -13.99 -6.80
C GLY A 50 -17.99 -12.50 -6.89
N PHE A 51 -17.12 -11.61 -6.39
CA PHE A 51 -17.28 -10.16 -6.43
C PHE A 51 -15.98 -9.46 -6.84
N PRO A 52 -16.04 -8.29 -7.52
CA PRO A 52 -14.86 -7.52 -7.89
C PRO A 52 -14.06 -7.01 -6.70
N LEU A 53 -12.79 -6.70 -6.94
CA LEU A 53 -11.95 -6.00 -5.97
C LEU A 53 -12.50 -4.60 -5.71
N GLU A 54 -12.44 -4.18 -4.45
CA GLU A 54 -12.98 -2.87 -4.07
C GLU A 54 -12.25 -1.70 -4.72
N SER A 55 -10.96 -1.86 -5.01
CA SER A 55 -10.15 -0.86 -5.71
C SER A 55 -10.52 -0.69 -7.19
N THR A 56 -11.41 -1.51 -7.74
CA THR A 56 -11.87 -1.41 -9.15
C THR A 56 -13.24 -0.75 -9.27
N ILE A 57 -13.82 -0.29 -8.17
CA ILE A 57 -15.07 0.48 -8.18
C ILE A 57 -14.84 1.80 -8.94
N THR A 58 -15.83 2.20 -9.74
CA THR A 58 -15.87 3.51 -10.43
C THR A 58 -16.58 4.56 -9.58
N ALA A 59 -16.42 5.84 -9.94
CA ALA A 59 -16.94 6.96 -9.16
C ALA A 59 -18.48 6.96 -8.99
N ASP A 60 -19.20 6.52 -10.01
CA ASP A 60 -20.65 6.34 -10.03
C ASP A 60 -21.10 5.19 -9.12
N VAL A 61 -20.44 4.03 -9.25
CA VAL A 61 -20.72 2.84 -8.43
C VAL A 61 -20.40 3.10 -6.95
N PHE A 62 -19.37 3.92 -6.67
CA PHE A 62 -19.02 4.31 -5.31
C PHE A 62 -20.14 5.06 -4.60
N PHE A 63 -20.80 6.00 -5.28
CA PHE A 63 -21.90 6.79 -4.70
C PHE A 63 -23.08 5.89 -4.29
N GLU A 64 -23.46 4.99 -5.19
CA GLU A 64 -24.51 4.00 -4.95
C GLU A 64 -24.16 3.09 -3.76
N ALA A 65 -22.97 2.47 -3.80
CA ALA A 65 -22.52 1.54 -2.78
C ALA A 65 -22.38 2.20 -1.40
N GLN A 66 -21.89 3.45 -1.33
CA GLN A 66 -21.83 4.22 -0.09
C GLN A 66 -23.20 4.48 0.50
N SER A 67 -24.18 4.78 -0.35
CA SER A 67 -25.55 5.04 0.10
C SER A 67 -26.16 3.77 0.71
N ASN A 68 -25.91 2.60 0.11
CA ASN A 68 -26.32 1.30 0.67
C ASN A 68 -25.52 0.93 1.92
N PHE A 69 -24.24 1.32 2.02
CA PHE A 69 -23.42 1.13 3.21
C PHE A 69 -23.96 1.90 4.42
N LEU A 70 -24.38 3.16 4.24
CA LEU A 70 -25.00 3.94 5.32
C LEU A 70 -26.32 3.30 5.79
N LYS A 71 -27.18 2.86 4.88
CA LYS A 71 -28.41 2.11 5.22
C LYS A 71 -28.09 0.83 6.00
N LEU A 72 -27.02 0.13 5.63
CA LEU A 72 -26.59 -1.04 6.39
C LEU A 72 -26.15 -0.63 7.81
N LEU A 73 -25.38 0.45 7.96
CA LEU A 73 -24.94 0.94 9.27
C LEU A 73 -26.11 1.33 10.18
N GLU A 74 -27.14 1.99 9.64
CA GLU A 74 -28.37 2.33 10.38
C GLU A 74 -29.07 1.10 11.00
N LEU A 75 -28.85 -0.10 10.44
CA LEU A 75 -29.42 -1.34 10.95
C LEU A 75 -28.56 -2.03 12.03
N ILE A 76 -27.27 -1.67 12.16
CA ILE A 76 -26.30 -2.48 12.93
C ILE A 76 -25.39 -1.69 13.86
N ALA A 77 -25.33 -0.37 13.74
CA ALA A 77 -24.39 0.50 14.44
C ALA A 77 -25.13 1.63 15.14
N ASP A 78 -24.51 2.20 16.17
CA ASP A 78 -25.07 3.33 16.90
C ASP A 78 -25.06 4.60 16.03
N ASP A 79 -25.99 5.52 16.32
CA ASP A 79 -26.13 6.80 15.62
C ASP A 79 -24.82 7.60 15.54
N ILE A 80 -23.96 7.50 16.56
CA ILE A 80 -22.65 8.16 16.57
C ILE A 80 -21.77 7.63 15.42
N VAL A 81 -21.75 6.32 15.20
CA VAL A 81 -20.99 5.68 14.13
C VAL A 81 -21.58 6.04 12.77
N VAL A 82 -22.91 5.99 12.65
CA VAL A 82 -23.62 6.37 11.41
C VAL A 82 -23.30 7.81 11.04
N ASN A 83 -23.43 8.76 11.98
CA ASN A 83 -23.13 10.17 11.75
C ASN A 83 -21.68 10.43 11.37
N ARG A 84 -20.72 9.67 11.94
CA ARG A 84 -19.31 9.75 11.55
C ARG A 84 -19.10 9.31 10.09
N PHE A 85 -19.76 8.25 9.65
CA PHE A 85 -19.68 7.80 8.25
C PHE A 85 -20.45 8.70 7.28
N ILE A 86 -21.54 9.35 7.71
CA ILE A 86 -22.18 10.43 6.94
C ILE A 86 -21.18 11.57 6.73
N GLY A 87 -20.50 12.02 7.80
CA GLY A 87 -19.46 13.04 7.71
C GLY A 87 -18.30 12.63 6.80
N HIS A 88 -17.84 11.37 6.90
CA HIS A 88 -16.81 10.82 6.02
C HIS A 88 -17.23 10.82 4.55
N ARG A 89 -18.44 10.35 4.24
CA ARG A 89 -19.00 10.36 2.87
C ARG A 89 -19.07 11.78 2.33
N THR A 90 -19.61 12.72 3.10
CA THR A 90 -19.68 14.14 2.71
C THR A 90 -18.29 14.70 2.43
N PHE A 91 -17.31 14.41 3.29
CA PHE A 91 -15.92 14.81 3.07
C PHE A 91 -15.36 14.25 1.75
N CYS A 92 -15.52 12.95 1.49
CA CYS A 92 -15.04 12.29 0.28
C CYS A 92 -15.69 12.86 -0.99
N MET A 93 -16.98 13.17 -0.93
CA MET A 93 -17.74 13.72 -2.05
C MET A 93 -17.51 15.21 -2.29
N SER A 94 -17.12 15.97 -1.26
CA SER A 94 -16.90 17.42 -1.38
C SER A 94 -15.48 17.77 -1.85
N ARG A 95 -14.69 16.80 -2.34
CA ARG A 95 -13.31 17.05 -2.76
C ARG A 95 -13.28 17.71 -4.12
N ASP A 96 -12.47 18.76 -4.25
CA ASP A 96 -12.21 19.40 -5.53
C ASP A 96 -11.60 18.42 -6.53
N GLU A 97 -12.01 18.58 -7.79
CA GLU A 97 -11.64 17.68 -8.88
C GLU A 97 -11.88 16.21 -8.53
N TYR A 98 -13.05 15.91 -7.94
CA TYR A 98 -13.42 14.57 -7.49
C TYR A 98 -13.08 13.46 -8.49
N THR A 99 -13.37 13.67 -9.78
CA THR A 99 -13.07 12.70 -10.84
C THR A 99 -11.56 12.48 -11.04
N SER A 100 -10.73 13.53 -10.99
CA SER A 100 -9.27 13.43 -11.19
C SER A 100 -8.58 12.77 -9.98
N ASN A 101 -9.19 12.92 -8.80
CA ASN A 101 -8.68 12.44 -7.52
C ASN A 101 -9.43 11.20 -7.00
N PHE A 102 -10.32 10.61 -7.79
CA PHE A 102 -11.21 9.55 -7.31
C PHE A 102 -10.44 8.32 -6.78
N SER A 103 -9.30 7.99 -7.41
CA SER A 103 -8.43 6.91 -6.93
C SER A 103 -7.91 7.17 -5.50
N ALA A 104 -7.60 8.43 -5.16
CA ALA A 104 -7.21 8.82 -3.81
C ALA A 104 -8.40 8.73 -2.85
N VAL A 105 -9.58 9.22 -3.28
CA VAL A 105 -10.81 9.14 -2.49
C VAL A 105 -11.16 7.71 -2.14
N LEU A 106 -11.15 6.82 -3.14
CA LEU A 106 -11.47 5.40 -2.95
C LEU A 106 -10.46 4.72 -2.02
N LYS A 107 -9.16 4.96 -2.19
CA LYS A 107 -8.13 4.42 -1.29
C LYS A 107 -8.35 4.89 0.15
N PHE A 108 -8.61 6.18 0.35
CA PHE A 108 -8.82 6.76 1.67
C PHE A 108 -10.08 6.23 2.35
N ASP A 109 -11.18 6.07 1.62
CA ASP A 109 -12.41 5.47 2.14
C ASP A 109 -12.23 4.00 2.54
N ILE A 110 -11.59 3.19 1.68
CA ILE A 110 -11.29 1.78 1.98
C ILE A 110 -10.47 1.69 3.27
N GLU A 111 -9.42 2.52 3.39
CA GLU A 111 -8.58 2.54 4.58
C GLU A 111 -9.36 2.94 5.83
N THR A 112 -10.17 4.00 5.74
CA THR A 112 -10.96 4.52 6.87
C THR A 112 -11.95 3.47 7.38
N ARG A 113 -12.74 2.87 6.47
CA ARG A 113 -13.68 1.79 6.83
C ARG A 113 -12.96 0.59 7.40
N ARG A 114 -11.88 0.13 6.76
CA ARG A 114 -11.12 -1.03 7.22
C ARG A 114 -10.54 -0.81 8.61
N ARG A 115 -9.96 0.36 8.86
CA ARG A 115 -9.44 0.74 10.18
C ARG A 115 -10.53 0.71 11.23
N PHE A 116 -11.68 1.32 10.94
CA PHE A 116 -12.80 1.33 11.88
C PHE A 116 -13.30 -0.09 12.19
N PHE A 117 -13.55 -0.94 11.20
CA PHE A 117 -14.02 -2.30 11.47
C PHE A 117 -12.99 -3.13 12.23
N ASN A 118 -11.70 -2.96 11.93
CA ASN A 118 -10.64 -3.72 12.61
C ASN A 118 -10.34 -3.25 14.04
N THR A 119 -10.50 -1.96 14.35
CA THR A 119 -10.07 -1.37 15.64
C THR A 119 -11.20 -0.82 16.49
N GLY A 120 -12.36 -0.53 15.89
CA GLY A 120 -13.46 0.21 16.50
C GLY A 120 -13.19 1.71 16.69
N ILE A 121 -12.07 2.22 16.20
CA ILE A 121 -11.61 3.58 16.50
C ILE A 121 -11.59 4.44 15.22
N PHE A 122 -12.17 5.64 15.32
CA PHE A 122 -12.03 6.69 14.33
C PHE A 122 -10.76 7.51 14.56
N LEU A 123 -10.21 8.04 13.48
CA LEU A 123 -9.17 9.06 13.58
C LEU A 123 -9.72 10.34 14.20
N ASP A 124 -8.92 10.98 15.03
CA ASP A 124 -9.16 12.36 15.43
C ASP A 124 -9.06 13.29 14.20
N PRO A 125 -9.66 14.50 14.27
CA PRO A 125 -9.75 15.38 13.11
C PRO A 125 -8.41 15.78 12.48
N ASP A 126 -7.35 15.92 13.28
CA ASP A 126 -6.03 16.32 12.80
C ASP A 126 -5.35 15.17 12.06
N THR A 127 -5.27 14.00 12.70
CA THR A 127 -4.72 12.79 12.07
C THR A 127 -5.52 12.38 10.83
N TYR A 128 -6.83 12.61 10.82
CA TYR A 128 -7.68 12.34 9.66
C TYR A 128 -7.30 13.22 8.45
N ARG A 129 -7.06 14.52 8.67
CA ARG A 129 -6.64 15.46 7.61
C ARG A 129 -5.22 15.19 7.12
N GLU A 130 -4.32 14.90 8.04
CA GLU A 130 -2.96 14.51 7.69
C GLU A 130 -2.98 13.25 6.82
N ARG A 131 -3.74 12.23 7.24
CA ARG A 131 -3.84 10.97 6.48
C ARG A 131 -4.46 11.14 5.10
N TRP A 132 -5.47 12.00 4.95
CA TRP A 132 -6.00 12.35 3.63
C TRP A 132 -4.92 12.97 2.74
N SER A 133 -4.10 13.86 3.30
CA SER A 133 -3.04 14.56 2.56
C SER A 133 -1.97 13.58 2.08
N GLU A 134 -1.57 12.64 2.93
CA GLU A 134 -0.67 11.53 2.55
C GLU A 134 -1.25 10.70 1.41
N VAL A 135 -2.49 10.23 1.54
CA VAL A 135 -3.13 9.38 0.50
C VAL A 135 -3.26 10.12 -0.83
N LYS A 136 -3.55 11.43 -0.80
CA LYS A 136 -3.60 12.26 -2.00
C LYS A 136 -2.23 12.38 -2.68
N ILE A 137 -1.15 12.57 -1.91
CA ILE A 137 0.21 12.61 -2.43
C ILE A 137 0.58 11.25 -3.04
N ASP A 138 0.32 10.15 -2.33
CA ASP A 138 0.61 8.79 -2.81
C ASP A 138 -0.13 8.48 -4.12
N ALA A 139 -1.42 8.83 -4.21
CA ALA A 139 -2.20 8.63 -5.42
C ALA A 139 -1.67 9.45 -6.62
N ARG A 140 -1.18 10.67 -6.36
CA ARG A 140 -0.54 11.50 -7.39
C ARG A 140 0.78 10.88 -7.86
N LEU A 141 1.63 10.43 -6.93
CA LEU A 141 2.89 9.76 -7.26
C LEU A 141 2.67 8.47 -8.06
N ASP A 142 1.65 7.68 -7.71
CA ASP A 142 1.28 6.48 -8.46
C ASP A 142 0.84 6.80 -9.90
N ARG A 143 0.08 7.89 -10.08
CA ARG A 143 -0.33 8.36 -11.41
C ARG A 143 0.88 8.80 -12.24
N ASP A 144 1.81 9.54 -11.64
CA ASP A 144 3.01 10.03 -12.33
C ASP A 144 3.97 8.88 -12.69
N ARG A 145 4.01 7.82 -11.86
CA ARG A 145 4.73 6.57 -12.17
C ARG A 145 4.07 5.76 -13.27
N GLY A 146 2.73 5.69 -13.29
CA GLY A 146 1.96 5.02 -14.35
C GLY A 146 1.98 5.77 -15.69
N GLY A 147 2.17 7.10 -15.67
CA GLY A 147 2.19 7.94 -16.87
C GLY A 147 3.53 7.96 -17.63
N ASN A 148 4.62 7.43 -17.06
CA ASN A 148 5.96 7.57 -17.65
C ASN A 148 6.50 6.27 -18.29
N ALA A 149 5.66 5.26 -18.50
CA ALA A 149 6.03 4.00 -19.16
C ALA A 149 5.99 4.05 -20.70
N GLY A 150 5.65 5.19 -21.32
CA GLY A 150 5.40 5.28 -22.76
C GLY A 150 6.24 6.28 -23.55
N GLY A 151 7.36 6.79 -23.02
CA GLY A 151 8.01 7.99 -23.59
C GLY A 151 9.53 7.96 -23.77
N ARG A 152 10.19 6.81 -23.79
CA ARG A 152 11.65 6.77 -24.09
C ARG A 152 11.96 5.79 -25.22
N PHE A 153 12.52 6.38 -26.28
CA PHE A 153 12.94 5.81 -27.56
C PHE A 153 11.81 5.46 -28.54
N ALA A 154 11.43 6.46 -29.35
CA ALA A 154 11.08 6.17 -30.73
C ALA A 154 12.33 5.58 -31.42
N PRO A 155 12.28 4.36 -31.98
CA PRO A 155 13.41 3.86 -32.76
C PRO A 155 13.56 4.75 -34.00
N TYR A 156 14.80 5.15 -34.28
CA TYR A 156 15.17 5.91 -35.48
C TYR A 156 14.53 5.31 -36.74
N PRO A 157 14.15 6.13 -37.74
CA PRO A 157 13.62 5.62 -39.00
C PRO A 157 14.68 4.74 -39.68
N SER A 158 14.33 3.48 -39.90
CA SER A 158 15.17 2.50 -40.59
C SER A 158 15.37 2.95 -42.04
N ARG A 159 16.58 3.42 -42.37
CA ARG A 159 16.99 3.64 -43.77
C ARG A 159 17.16 2.27 -44.45
N LYS A 160 16.57 2.14 -45.64
CA LYS A 160 16.68 0.96 -46.51
C LYS A 160 18.13 0.73 -46.98
N PRO A 161 18.49 -0.52 -47.35
CA PRO A 161 19.86 -0.88 -47.76
C PRO A 161 20.04 -0.70 -49.27
N ASP A 162 21.13 -0.04 -49.69
CA ASP A 162 21.72 -0.23 -51.02
C ASP A 162 23.24 0.08 -50.99
N ALA A 163 24.03 -0.98 -51.21
CA ALA A 163 25.41 -1.08 -51.72
C ALA A 163 26.67 -0.80 -50.84
N PRO A 164 27.83 -1.47 -51.12
CA PRO A 164 28.98 -1.71 -50.22
C PRO A 164 30.30 -1.05 -50.74
N PRO A 165 31.55 -1.47 -50.38
CA PRO A 165 32.12 -2.12 -49.18
C PRO A 165 33.30 -1.33 -48.56
N GLY A 166 33.70 -1.63 -47.31
CA GLY A 166 35.06 -1.29 -46.86
C GLY A 166 35.34 -1.43 -45.36
N GLY A 167 36.23 -2.36 -45.00
CA GLY A 167 37.27 -2.13 -43.98
C GLY A 167 37.05 -2.59 -42.54
N ALA A 168 37.57 -3.79 -42.23
CA ALA A 168 38.41 -4.16 -41.08
C ALA A 168 37.90 -4.03 -39.62
N GLY A 169 37.92 -5.18 -38.91
CA GLY A 169 38.34 -5.26 -37.50
C GLY A 169 37.34 -5.90 -36.52
N PRO A 170 37.62 -7.09 -35.95
CA PRO A 170 36.80 -7.69 -34.90
C PRO A 170 37.36 -7.33 -33.52
N SER A 171 36.50 -7.04 -32.54
CA SER A 171 36.87 -7.18 -31.13
C SER A 171 35.66 -7.59 -30.31
N ASN A 172 35.84 -8.76 -29.73
CA ASN A 172 34.92 -9.56 -28.97
C ASN A 172 35.36 -9.38 -27.50
N ASP A 173 34.57 -8.72 -26.67
CA ASP A 173 34.82 -8.67 -25.22
C ASP A 173 33.51 -8.81 -24.43
N GLY A 174 33.21 -10.04 -24.03
CA GLY A 174 33.43 -10.37 -22.62
C GLY A 174 32.40 -9.95 -21.56
N LYS A 175 31.17 -10.50 -21.64
CA LYS A 175 30.33 -10.98 -20.51
C LYS A 175 29.80 -9.96 -19.46
N PRO A 176 28.85 -10.34 -18.56
CA PRO A 176 28.05 -11.57 -18.51
C PRO A 176 26.53 -11.33 -18.55
N PHE A 177 25.82 -12.37 -18.99
CA PHE A 177 24.40 -12.62 -18.79
C PHE A 177 23.88 -12.13 -17.42
N ARG A 178 22.96 -11.16 -17.41
CA ARG A 178 22.08 -10.96 -16.26
C ARG A 178 20.94 -11.97 -16.34
N ARG A 179 21.11 -13.01 -15.53
CA ARG A 179 20.13 -14.00 -15.10
C ARG A 179 18.77 -13.33 -14.86
N GLY A 180 17.75 -13.84 -15.53
CA GLY A 180 16.38 -13.39 -15.33
C GLY A 180 15.78 -13.82 -13.99
N LYS A 181 14.65 -13.15 -13.70
CA LYS A 181 13.54 -13.53 -12.82
C LYS A 181 13.61 -13.12 -11.35
N GLY A 182 12.73 -12.17 -11.03
CA GLY A 182 12.33 -11.74 -9.71
C GLY A 182 11.27 -10.64 -9.87
N ASP A 183 10.05 -11.02 -10.25
CA ASP A 183 8.87 -10.15 -10.24
C ASP A 183 8.60 -9.64 -8.83
N THR A 184 9.09 -8.45 -8.54
CA THR A 184 8.55 -7.52 -7.55
C THR A 184 9.27 -6.21 -7.79
N SER A 185 8.57 -5.19 -8.27
CA SER A 185 9.16 -3.85 -8.45
C SER A 185 9.78 -3.38 -7.14
N THR A 186 11.09 -3.54 -7.01
CA THR A 186 11.89 -3.18 -5.84
C THR A 186 12.08 -1.67 -5.71
N ASP A 187 11.70 -0.91 -6.74
CA ASP A 187 11.94 0.52 -6.90
C ASP A 187 11.32 1.40 -5.81
N ASN A 188 10.35 0.88 -5.04
CA ASN A 188 9.71 1.58 -3.91
C ASN A 188 10.16 1.12 -2.52
N LEU A 189 11.05 0.13 -2.41
CA LEU A 189 11.55 -0.35 -1.13
C LEU A 189 12.71 0.53 -0.67
N LEU A 190 12.49 1.35 0.38
CA LEU A 190 13.54 2.10 1.05
C LEU A 190 14.35 1.17 1.97
N CYS A 191 15.64 1.06 1.72
CA CYS A 191 16.56 0.36 2.61
C CYS A 191 16.95 1.27 3.78
N VAL A 192 16.60 0.90 5.02
CA VAL A 192 16.92 1.72 6.20
C VAL A 192 18.44 1.77 6.50
N ILE A 193 19.19 0.72 6.17
CA ILE A 193 20.66 0.66 6.38
C ILE A 193 21.41 1.70 5.54
N CYS A 194 21.08 1.83 4.26
CA CYS A 194 21.81 2.69 3.33
C CYS A 194 21.01 3.88 2.81
N GLY A 195 19.71 3.98 3.12
CA GLY A 195 18.84 5.08 2.70
C GLY A 195 18.55 5.15 1.19
N ARG A 196 18.84 4.08 0.43
CA ARG A 196 18.56 4.00 -1.02
C ARG A 196 17.31 3.18 -1.28
N THR A 197 16.63 3.47 -2.38
CA THR A 197 15.50 2.67 -2.87
C THR A 197 16.00 1.49 -3.71
N GLY A 198 15.13 0.54 -4.06
CA GLY A 198 15.47 -0.56 -4.96
C GLY A 198 15.85 -1.87 -4.27
N HIS A 199 15.88 -1.94 -2.93
CA HIS A 199 16.18 -3.18 -2.21
C HIS A 199 15.72 -3.17 -0.75
N LYS A 200 15.56 -4.37 -0.16
CA LYS A 200 15.32 -4.55 1.28
C LYS A 200 16.63 -4.48 2.05
N SER A 201 16.58 -4.08 3.31
CA SER A 201 17.74 -4.04 4.21
C SER A 201 18.41 -5.41 4.41
N SER A 202 17.66 -6.51 4.34
CA SER A 202 18.23 -7.87 4.38
C SER A 202 19.11 -8.22 3.18
N GLY A 203 18.91 -7.54 2.04
CA GLY A 203 19.72 -7.70 0.83
C GLY A 203 20.66 -6.53 0.56
N CYS A 204 20.95 -5.69 1.58
CA CYS A 204 21.80 -4.53 1.38
C CYS A 204 23.28 -4.93 1.23
N THR A 205 23.83 -4.70 0.05
CA THR A 205 25.25 -4.96 -0.28
C THR A 205 26.07 -3.67 -0.44
N HIS A 206 25.46 -2.50 -0.22
CA HIS A 206 26.15 -1.22 -0.35
C HIS A 206 27.11 -0.96 0.81
N THR A 207 28.33 -0.54 0.47
CA THR A 207 29.38 -0.16 1.42
C THR A 207 29.25 1.29 1.92
N GLN A 208 28.34 2.07 1.34
CA GLN A 208 28.06 3.47 1.67
C GLN A 208 26.55 3.74 1.74
N THR A 209 26.15 4.67 2.61
CA THR A 209 24.79 5.21 2.67
C THR A 209 24.50 6.13 1.47
N CYS A 210 23.28 6.63 1.35
CA CYS A 210 22.88 7.65 0.38
C CYS A 210 23.54 9.01 0.68
N LYS A 211 24.04 9.21 1.91
CA LYS A 211 24.79 10.38 2.33
C LYS A 211 26.32 10.23 2.17
N GLY A 212 26.79 9.11 1.58
CA GLY A 212 28.21 8.84 1.37
C GLY A 212 28.98 8.38 2.61
N THR A 213 28.29 8.13 3.73
CA THR A 213 28.90 7.63 4.97
C THR A 213 28.97 6.11 4.98
N ILE A 214 29.85 5.53 5.80
CA ILE A 214 29.89 4.08 6.01
C ILE A 214 28.64 3.66 6.82
N PRO A 215 27.87 2.65 6.39
CA PRO A 215 26.72 2.19 7.14
C PRO A 215 27.14 1.62 8.50
N VAL A 216 26.54 2.14 9.57
CA VAL A 216 26.82 1.71 10.95
C VAL A 216 26.02 0.46 11.34
N CYS A 217 24.96 0.15 10.60
CA CYS A 217 24.12 -1.03 10.82
C CYS A 217 24.31 -2.10 9.75
N MET A 218 23.90 -3.33 10.07
CA MET A 218 23.78 -4.44 9.13
C MET A 218 22.50 -5.24 9.42
N SER A 219 22.04 -6.00 8.44
CA SER A 219 20.97 -6.98 8.67
C SER A 219 21.56 -8.29 9.16
N GLN A 220 21.03 -8.83 10.25
CA GLN A 220 21.42 -10.11 10.83
C GLN A 220 20.16 -10.78 11.42
N ASP A 221 19.89 -12.04 11.07
CA ASP A 221 18.75 -12.81 11.58
C ASP A 221 17.39 -12.08 11.48
N ASN A 222 17.12 -11.46 10.32
CA ASN A 222 15.95 -10.61 10.05
C ASN A 222 15.80 -9.38 10.97
N LYS A 223 16.85 -8.98 11.68
CA LYS A 223 16.93 -7.78 12.51
C LYS A 223 17.96 -6.80 11.95
N ILE A 224 17.78 -5.52 12.24
CA ILE A 224 18.81 -4.51 12.01
C ILE A 224 19.63 -4.39 13.28
N VAL A 225 20.94 -4.55 13.17
CA VAL A 225 21.86 -4.49 14.31
C VAL A 225 23.00 -3.52 14.04
N LEU A 226 23.53 -2.90 15.09
CA LEU A 226 24.76 -2.12 15.02
C LEU A 226 25.94 -3.03 14.67
N LYS A 227 26.81 -2.60 13.75
CA LYS A 227 28.00 -3.38 13.38
C LYS A 227 29.00 -3.51 14.53
N ALA A 228 29.13 -2.46 15.34
CA ALA A 228 30.09 -2.38 16.44
C ALA A 228 29.70 -3.25 17.64
N THR A 229 28.45 -3.13 18.10
CA THR A 229 27.99 -3.75 19.36
C THR A 229 27.06 -4.94 19.16
N LYS A 230 26.54 -5.14 17.94
CA LYS A 230 25.50 -6.15 17.61
C LYS A 230 24.15 -5.94 18.31
N GLU A 231 23.96 -4.78 18.94
CA GLU A 231 22.68 -4.41 19.54
C GLU A 231 21.61 -4.17 18.49
N ILE A 232 20.36 -4.49 18.83
CA ILE A 232 19.22 -4.44 17.90
C ILE A 232 18.75 -2.99 17.78
N VAL A 233 18.55 -2.52 16.55
CA VAL A 233 18.05 -1.18 16.25
C VAL A 233 16.58 -1.24 15.87
N CYS A 234 15.79 -0.32 16.42
CA CYS A 234 14.36 -0.22 16.15
C CYS A 234 14.09 0.26 14.72
N ILE A 235 13.51 -0.62 13.90
CA ILE A 235 13.09 -0.27 12.54
C ILE A 235 11.97 0.77 12.56
N SER A 236 10.99 0.63 13.45
CA SER A 236 9.87 1.57 13.55
C SER A 236 10.32 2.98 13.92
N TYR A 237 11.38 3.11 14.73
CA TYR A 237 11.97 4.41 15.07
C TYR A 237 12.59 5.06 13.83
N ASN A 238 13.33 4.29 13.04
CA ASN A 238 13.93 4.70 11.77
C ASN A 238 12.92 5.02 10.65
N LEU A 239 11.64 4.69 10.88
CA LEU A 239 10.53 5.02 10.00
C LEU A 239 9.66 6.15 10.56
N GLY A 240 10.02 6.74 11.70
CA GLY A 240 9.26 7.80 12.37
C GLY A 240 7.94 7.35 13.00
N ARG A 241 7.76 6.04 13.25
CA ARG A 241 6.48 5.42 13.65
C ARG A 241 6.60 4.57 14.91
N CYS A 242 7.61 4.77 15.74
CA CYS A 242 7.78 3.95 16.94
C CYS A 242 6.86 4.42 18.08
N PRO A 243 5.96 3.57 18.62
CA PRO A 243 5.14 3.91 19.78
C PRO A 243 5.86 3.69 21.13
N ALA A 244 7.18 3.45 21.12
CA ALA A 244 8.02 3.15 22.30
C ALA A 244 7.58 1.92 23.13
N ARG A 245 6.89 0.94 22.51
CA ARG A 245 6.40 -0.28 23.18
C ARG A 245 7.29 -1.50 22.91
N HIS A 246 8.56 -1.44 23.27
CA HIS A 246 9.47 -2.58 23.22
C HIS A 246 10.49 -2.52 24.36
N GLY A 247 11.16 -3.64 24.65
CA GLY A 247 12.11 -3.71 25.74
C GLY A 247 13.37 -2.86 25.52
N PRO A 248 14.18 -2.66 26.59
CA PRO A 248 15.38 -1.81 26.56
C PRO A 248 16.50 -2.36 25.66
N GLU A 249 16.40 -3.63 25.24
CA GLU A 249 17.34 -4.28 24.32
C GLU A 249 17.26 -3.79 22.87
N ILE A 250 16.27 -2.94 22.55
CA ILE A 250 16.08 -2.37 21.22
C ILE A 250 16.39 -0.86 21.27
N LEU A 251 17.41 -0.45 20.52
CA LEU A 251 17.93 0.91 20.49
C LEU A 251 17.13 1.82 19.56
N HIS A 252 16.88 3.04 20.02
CA HIS A 252 16.37 4.16 19.22
C HIS A 252 17.54 5.00 18.68
N VAL A 253 18.20 4.47 17.66
CA VAL A 253 19.29 5.16 16.95
C VAL A 253 19.05 5.13 15.44
N CYS A 254 19.48 6.17 14.74
CA CYS A 254 19.45 6.22 13.28
C CYS A 254 20.36 5.13 12.72
N SER A 255 19.82 4.28 11.86
CA SER A 255 20.51 3.14 11.27
C SER A 255 21.56 3.54 10.23
N GLN A 256 21.50 4.79 9.75
CA GLN A 256 22.47 5.34 8.78
C GLN A 256 23.68 6.00 9.45
N CYS A 257 23.52 6.63 10.63
CA CYS A 257 24.60 7.40 11.27
C CYS A 257 24.86 7.09 12.75
N GLY A 258 23.98 6.32 13.41
CA GLY A 258 24.10 5.92 14.81
C GLY A 258 23.65 6.96 15.83
N SER A 259 23.14 8.12 15.39
CA SER A 259 22.66 9.18 16.28
C SER A 259 21.32 8.83 16.93
N ALA A 260 21.16 9.12 18.21
CA ALA A 260 19.87 9.06 18.92
C ALA A 260 19.00 10.31 18.70
N ALA A 261 19.50 11.34 18.00
CA ALA A 261 18.76 12.59 17.79
C ALA A 261 17.68 12.50 16.70
N HIS A 262 17.76 11.49 15.82
CA HIS A 262 16.79 11.28 14.75
C HIS A 262 16.66 9.80 14.41
N GLY A 263 15.53 9.45 13.80
CA GLY A 263 15.22 8.16 13.19
C GLY A 263 15.36 8.22 11.68
#